data_AF-A0A645GSD6-F1
#
_entry.id   AF-A0A645GSD6-F1
#
_cell.length_a   1.000
_cell.length_b   1.000
_cell.length_c   1.000
_cell.angle_alpha   90.00
_cell.angle_beta   90.00
_cell.angle_gamma   90.00
#
_symmetry.space_group_name_H-M   'P 1'
#
loop_
_entity.id
_entity.type
_entity.pdbx_description
1 polymer ?
#
loop_
_entity_poly.entity_id
_entity_poly.type
_entity_poly.pdbx_seq_one_letter_code
_entity_poly.pdbx_strand_id
1 'polypeptide(L)'
;MVLNTDAQLEQPGNISMDALIRITYSGNKPTVSGRELHKALQVATRYNDWFARIRVLGFVEGKDFYTVSHNNTGGRPSIDHEITIAMAKELCMLQRSAMGRKFRRYFLECEQNWESPDQLIQRAIAIAKARRAEANRLNMAEHGLPQELLALVENREPHSDFDHTYEDFLKETL
;
A
#
# COMPACT_ATOMS: atom_id res chain seq x y z
N MET A 1 26.34 22.47 -17.68
CA MET A 1 25.30 23.50 -17.74
C MET A 1 23.97 22.78 -17.88
N VAL A 2 22.99 23.16 -17.08
CA VAL A 2 22.02 22.30 -16.40
C VAL A 2 20.98 21.70 -17.35
N LEU A 3 20.73 20.40 -17.22
CA LEU A 3 19.61 19.71 -17.84
C LEU A 3 18.33 20.19 -17.15
N ASN A 4 17.51 20.96 -17.87
CA ASN A 4 16.20 21.39 -17.39
C ASN A 4 15.33 20.15 -17.19
N THR A 5 15.17 19.83 -15.91
CA THR A 5 14.27 18.80 -15.39
C THR A 5 13.04 19.58 -14.97
N ASP A 6 12.00 19.58 -15.80
CA ASP A 6 10.63 19.95 -15.40
C ASP A 6 9.67 19.45 -16.49
N ALA A 7 9.55 18.12 -16.58
CA ALA A 7 8.41 17.48 -17.20
C ALA A 7 7.20 17.66 -16.26
N GLN A 8 6.62 18.85 -16.27
CA GLN A 8 5.30 19.09 -15.71
C GLN A 8 4.29 18.39 -16.63
N LEU A 9 3.87 17.18 -16.25
CA LEU A 9 2.67 16.56 -16.79
C LEU A 9 1.46 17.40 -16.37
N GLU A 10 1.06 18.33 -17.23
CA GLU A 10 -0.31 18.83 -17.21
C GLU A 10 -1.26 17.67 -17.49
N GLN A 11 -2.12 17.35 -16.53
CA GLN A 11 -3.25 16.47 -16.79
C GLN A 11 -4.44 17.35 -17.17
N PRO A 12 -4.88 17.32 -18.44
CA PRO A 12 -5.94 18.18 -18.90
C PRO A 12 -7.29 17.79 -18.29
N GLY A 13 -8.07 18.81 -17.96
CA GLY A 13 -9.47 18.67 -17.67
C GLY A 13 -10.20 18.00 -18.84
N ASN A 14 -10.68 16.78 -18.60
CA ASN A 14 -11.84 16.24 -19.28
C ASN A 14 -12.49 15.22 -18.35
N ILE A 15 -13.43 15.66 -17.51
CA ILE A 15 -14.24 14.77 -16.68
C ILE A 15 -15.25 14.12 -17.61
N SER A 16 -14.79 13.09 -18.31
CA SER A 16 -15.63 12.21 -19.11
C SER A 16 -16.58 11.45 -18.20
N MET A 17 -17.78 11.21 -18.70
CA MET A 17 -18.93 10.61 -18.03
C MET A 17 -18.75 9.10 -17.76
N ASP A 18 -17.61 8.70 -17.17
CA ASP A 18 -17.34 7.34 -16.70
C ASP A 18 -16.30 7.32 -15.57
N ALA A 19 -16.35 8.32 -14.68
CA ALA A 19 -15.38 8.53 -13.62
C ALA A 19 -15.34 7.35 -12.63
N LEU A 20 -14.49 6.37 -12.93
CA LEU A 20 -14.01 5.36 -12.01
C LEU A 20 -13.33 6.09 -10.86
N ILE A 21 -13.83 5.87 -9.63
CA ILE A 21 -13.28 6.48 -8.42
C ILE A 21 -11.83 6.05 -8.27
N ARG A 22 -10.91 6.99 -8.04
CA ARG A 22 -9.50 6.64 -7.90
C ARG A 22 -9.28 5.92 -6.57
N ILE A 23 -8.68 4.74 -6.64
CA ILE A 23 -8.28 3.98 -5.45
C ILE A 23 -6.83 4.34 -5.10
N THR A 24 -6.63 4.70 -3.84
CA THR A 24 -5.32 4.99 -3.26
C THR A 24 -4.77 3.73 -2.63
N TYR A 25 -3.60 3.29 -3.10
CA TYR A 25 -2.91 2.08 -2.62
C TYR A 25 -1.72 2.41 -1.70
N SER A 26 -1.66 3.63 -1.15
CA SER A 26 -0.51 4.14 -0.38
C SER A 26 -0.30 3.46 0.97
N GLY A 27 -1.26 2.68 1.46
CA GLY A 27 -1.20 2.01 2.75
C GLY A 27 -1.31 0.49 2.66
N ASN A 28 -1.34 -0.17 3.83
CA ASN A 28 -1.55 -1.62 3.91
C ASN A 28 -2.94 -2.05 3.39
N LYS A 29 -3.89 -1.10 3.32
CA LYS A 29 -5.23 -1.32 2.79
C LYS A 29 -5.53 -0.29 1.71
N PRO A 30 -6.14 -0.69 0.59
CA PRO A 30 -6.60 0.25 -0.41
C PRO A 30 -7.73 1.12 0.18
N THR A 31 -7.62 2.43 -0.03
CA THR A 31 -8.60 3.43 0.41
C THR A 31 -9.14 4.20 -0.78
N VAL A 32 -10.31 4.81 -0.60
CA VAL A 32 -10.97 5.68 -1.58
C VAL A 32 -11.42 6.97 -0.91
N SER A 33 -11.49 8.05 -1.67
CA SER A 33 -12.01 9.32 -1.13
C SER A 33 -13.52 9.21 -0.89
N GLY A 34 -13.94 9.46 0.34
CA GLY A 34 -15.36 9.49 0.71
C GLY A 34 -16.13 10.59 -0.03
N ARG A 35 -15.48 11.71 -0.37
CA ARG A 35 -16.10 12.77 -1.18
C ARG A 35 -16.32 12.35 -2.62
N GLU A 36 -15.38 11.63 -3.21
CA GLU A 36 -15.54 11.08 -4.55
C GLU A 36 -16.67 10.05 -4.58
N LEU A 37 -16.71 9.14 -3.60
CA LEU A 37 -17.79 8.17 -3.48
C LEU A 37 -19.16 8.85 -3.33
N HIS A 38 -19.27 9.90 -2.52
CA HIS A 38 -20.50 10.66 -2.35
C HIS A 38 -21.00 11.28 -3.67
N LYS A 39 -20.09 11.90 -4.42
CA LYS A 39 -20.39 12.49 -5.75
C LYS A 39 -20.80 11.40 -6.74
N ALA A 40 -20.06 10.30 -6.76
CA ALA A 40 -20.29 9.17 -7.65
C ALA A 40 -21.65 8.48 -7.38
N LEU A 41 -22.05 8.36 -6.13
CA LEU A 41 -23.37 7.84 -5.73
C LEU A 41 -24.51 8.83 -5.96
N GLN A 42 -24.21 10.08 -6.35
CA GLN A 42 -25.18 11.16 -6.58
C GLN A 42 -26.16 11.33 -5.41
N VAL A 43 -25.64 11.29 -4.18
CA VAL A 43 -26.46 11.46 -2.99
C VAL A 43 -26.93 12.92 -2.89
N ALA A 44 -28.23 13.13 -2.74
CA ALA A 44 -28.83 14.47 -2.68
C ALA A 44 -28.48 15.26 -1.41
N THR A 45 -28.17 14.56 -0.31
CA THR A 45 -27.83 15.22 0.95
C THR A 45 -26.42 15.80 0.91
N ARG A 46 -26.16 16.86 1.68
CA ARG A 46 -24.80 17.42 1.76
C ARG A 46 -23.84 16.38 2.35
N TYR A 47 -22.58 16.41 1.91
CA TYR A 47 -21.56 15.44 2.35
C TYR A 47 -21.42 15.37 3.87
N ASN A 48 -21.42 16.52 4.56
CA ASN A 48 -21.26 16.57 6.01
C ASN A 48 -22.42 15.84 6.73
N ASP A 49 -23.65 16.05 6.27
CA ASP A 49 -24.83 15.41 6.85
C ASP A 49 -24.87 13.92 6.52
N TRP A 50 -24.51 13.57 5.28
CA TRP A 50 -24.40 12.19 4.83
C TRP A 50 -23.37 11.41 5.65
N PHE A 51 -22.18 11.98 5.86
CA PHE A 51 -21.12 11.34 6.61
C PHE A 51 -21.45 11.24 8.10
N ALA A 52 -22.11 12.26 8.67
CA ALA A 52 -22.61 12.21 10.04
C ALA A 52 -23.60 11.05 10.25
N ARG A 53 -24.52 10.81 9.29
CA ARG A 53 -25.42 9.64 9.34
C ARG A 53 -24.65 8.32 9.24
N ILE A 54 -23.64 8.26 8.36
CA ILE A 54 -22.85 7.05 8.17
C ILE A 54 -22.08 6.68 9.43
N ARG A 55 -21.54 7.67 10.17
CA ARG A 55 -20.82 7.42 11.43
C ARG A 55 -21.68 6.67 12.46
N VAL A 56 -23.01 6.84 12.42
CA VAL A 56 -23.95 6.15 13.33
C VAL A 56 -24.13 4.67 12.96
N LEU A 57 -23.76 4.25 11.75
CA LEU A 57 -23.92 2.86 11.27
C LEU A 57 -22.89 1.88 11.86
N GLY A 58 -22.01 2.32 12.75
CA GLY A 58 -21.06 1.45 13.45
C GLY A 58 -19.66 1.38 12.84
N PHE A 59 -19.32 2.28 11.90
CA PHE A 59 -17.96 2.37 11.35
C PHE A 59 -16.97 2.98 12.36
N VAL A 60 -15.75 2.45 12.41
CA VAL A 60 -14.73 2.84 13.38
C VAL A 60 -13.60 3.65 12.71
N GLU A 61 -13.31 4.81 13.27
CA GLU A 61 -12.19 5.67 12.84
C GLU A 61 -10.85 4.99 13.16
N GLY A 62 -9.91 5.00 12.19
CA GLY A 62 -8.64 4.29 12.28
C GLY A 62 -8.68 2.82 11.80
N LYS A 63 -9.88 2.27 11.54
CA LYS A 63 -10.06 0.94 10.96
C LYS A 63 -10.74 1.00 9.61
N ASP A 64 -11.90 1.65 9.55
CA ASP A 64 -12.79 1.66 8.39
C ASP A 64 -12.66 2.96 7.59
N PHE A 65 -12.32 4.06 8.26
CA PHE A 65 -12.01 5.35 7.65
C PHE A 65 -10.97 6.14 8.43
N TYR A 66 -10.35 7.11 7.76
CA TYR A 66 -9.39 8.06 8.30
C TYR A 66 -9.80 9.48 7.93
N THR A 67 -9.78 10.38 8.90
CA THR A 67 -10.10 11.79 8.68
C THR A 67 -8.88 12.52 8.12
N VAL A 68 -9.04 13.18 6.98
CA VAL A 68 -8.01 13.99 6.32
C VAL A 68 -8.46 15.45 6.35
N SER A 69 -7.78 16.26 7.16
CA SER A 69 -8.02 17.70 7.20
C SER A 69 -7.07 18.43 6.26
N HIS A 70 -7.61 19.21 5.34
CA HIS A 70 -6.83 20.12 4.52
C HIS A 70 -6.86 21.51 5.14
N ASN A 71 -5.70 22.00 5.55
CA ASN A 71 -5.53 23.37 6.02
C ASN A 71 -5.56 24.31 4.82
N ASN A 72 -6.67 25.04 4.66
CA ASN A 72 -6.72 26.15 3.71
C ASN A 72 -6.15 27.39 4.37
N THR A 73 -5.18 28.03 3.73
CA THR A 73 -4.59 29.31 4.14
C THR A 73 -5.69 30.38 4.19
N GLY A 74 -6.25 30.62 5.38
CA GLY A 74 -7.22 31.70 5.63
C GLY A 74 -8.70 31.31 5.77
N GLY A 75 -9.05 30.02 5.85
CA GLY A 75 -10.45 29.57 5.99
C GLY A 75 -10.65 28.39 6.95
N ARG A 76 -11.91 27.99 7.16
CA ARG A 76 -12.25 26.78 7.92
C ARG A 76 -11.65 25.55 7.18
N PRO A 77 -10.89 24.68 7.86
CA PRO A 77 -10.28 23.52 7.22
C PRO A 77 -11.36 22.63 6.59
N SER A 78 -11.11 22.16 5.36
CA SER A 78 -11.99 21.17 4.72
C SER A 78 -11.69 19.81 5.34
N ILE A 79 -12.73 19.19 5.90
CA ILE A 79 -12.64 17.84 6.44
C ILE A 79 -13.08 16.88 5.34
N ASP A 80 -12.14 16.02 4.96
CA ASP A 80 -12.34 14.94 4.01
C ASP A 80 -12.09 13.62 4.74
N HIS A 81 -12.52 12.50 4.16
CA HIS A 81 -12.33 11.20 4.76
C HIS A 81 -11.87 10.21 3.71
N GLU A 82 -10.81 9.48 4.01
CA GLU A 82 -10.41 8.29 3.28
C GLU A 82 -11.13 7.10 3.89
N ILE A 83 -11.90 6.38 3.08
CA ILE A 83 -12.66 5.21 3.52
C ILE A 83 -12.04 3.94 2.90
N THR A 84 -12.08 2.84 3.62
CA THR A 84 -11.62 1.55 3.11
C THR A 84 -12.54 1.03 2.00
N ILE A 85 -12.03 0.16 1.12
CA ILE A 85 -12.85 -0.52 0.11
C ILE A 85 -14.01 -1.31 0.77
N ALA A 86 -13.78 -1.94 1.92
CA ALA A 86 -14.82 -2.66 2.65
C ALA A 86 -16.00 -1.75 3.02
N MET A 87 -15.70 -0.61 3.65
CA MET A 87 -16.71 0.40 3.98
C MET A 87 -17.40 0.95 2.72
N ALA A 88 -16.65 1.24 1.65
CA ALA A 88 -17.23 1.72 0.39
C ALA A 88 -18.23 0.72 -0.21
N LYS A 89 -17.92 -0.59 -0.19
CA LYS A 89 -18.84 -1.66 -0.64
C LYS A 89 -20.13 -1.66 0.17
N GLU A 90 -20.05 -1.52 1.49
CA GLU A 90 -21.22 -1.47 2.37
C GLU A 90 -22.09 -0.25 2.07
N LEU A 91 -21.48 0.94 1.90
CA LEU A 91 -22.18 2.16 1.54
C LEU A 91 -22.90 2.04 0.19
N CYS A 92 -22.25 1.43 -0.81
CA CYS A 92 -22.87 1.14 -2.09
C CYS A 92 -24.09 0.20 -1.96
N MET A 93 -24.05 -0.75 -1.04
CA MET A 93 -25.17 -1.68 -0.77
C MET A 93 -26.34 -0.98 -0.07
N LEU A 94 -26.05 -0.13 0.91
CA LEU A 94 -27.08 0.61 1.67
C LEU A 94 -27.89 1.56 0.80
N GLN A 95 -27.27 2.19 -0.19
CA GLN A 95 -27.95 3.13 -1.08
C GLN A 95 -28.99 2.46 -2.00
N ARG A 96 -28.88 1.14 -2.25
CA ARG A 96 -29.78 0.35 -3.10
C ARG A 96 -30.04 0.95 -4.50
N SER A 97 -29.11 1.73 -5.03
CA SER A 97 -29.23 2.40 -6.33
C SER A 97 -28.53 1.65 -7.46
N ALA A 98 -28.88 1.95 -8.72
CA ALA A 98 -28.20 1.39 -9.89
C ALA A 98 -26.70 1.76 -9.92
N MET A 99 -26.38 2.99 -9.53
CA MET A 99 -24.99 3.46 -9.38
C MET A 99 -24.27 2.71 -8.25
N GLY A 100 -24.93 2.50 -7.11
CA GLY A 100 -24.40 1.68 -6.02
C GLY A 100 -24.03 0.26 -6.48
N ARG A 101 -24.86 -0.37 -7.32
CA ARG A 101 -24.54 -1.67 -7.91
C ARG A 101 -23.32 -1.62 -8.84
N LYS A 102 -23.19 -0.58 -9.68
CA LYS A 102 -22.03 -0.39 -10.58
C LYS A 102 -20.74 -0.25 -9.76
N PHE A 103 -20.72 0.67 -8.80
CA PHE A 103 -19.53 0.90 -7.96
C PHE A 103 -19.18 -0.29 -7.07
N ARG A 104 -20.17 -1.02 -6.55
CA ARG A 104 -19.91 -2.26 -5.83
C ARG A 104 -19.16 -3.29 -6.67
N ARG A 105 -19.56 -3.49 -7.94
CA ARG A 105 -18.84 -4.42 -8.84
C ARG A 105 -17.44 -3.94 -9.14
N TYR A 106 -17.28 -2.64 -9.39
CA TYR A 106 -15.97 -2.02 -9.59
C TYR A 106 -15.04 -2.25 -8.39
N PHE A 107 -15.52 -2.06 -7.16
CA PHE A 107 -14.72 -2.29 -5.97
C PHE A 107 -14.37 -3.77 -5.74
N LEU A 108 -15.26 -4.69 -6.12
CA LEU A 108 -14.98 -6.13 -6.07
C LEU A 108 -13.89 -6.53 -7.06
N GLU A 109 -13.94 -6.00 -8.29
CA GLU A 109 -12.90 -6.22 -9.30
C GLU A 109 -11.55 -5.68 -8.83
N CYS A 110 -11.54 -4.46 -8.26
CA CYS A 110 -10.30 -3.89 -7.71
C CYS A 110 -9.73 -4.72 -6.54
N GLU A 111 -10.59 -5.24 -5.67
CA GLU A 111 -10.18 -6.11 -4.56
C GLU A 111 -9.63 -7.45 -5.07
N GLN A 112 -10.29 -8.06 -6.06
CA GLN A 112 -9.83 -9.30 -6.67
C GLN A 112 -8.46 -9.13 -7.35
N ASN A 113 -8.27 -8.01 -8.06
CA ASN A 113 -6.98 -7.69 -8.66
C ASN A 113 -5.91 -7.42 -7.59
N TRP A 114 -6.29 -6.81 -6.47
CA TRP A 114 -5.40 -6.55 -5.34
C TRP A 114 -5.01 -7.82 -4.60
N GLU A 115 -5.88 -8.82 -4.55
CA GLU A 115 -5.68 -10.10 -3.87
C GLU A 115 -5.08 -11.18 -4.77
N SER A 116 -4.83 -10.88 -6.05
CA SER A 116 -4.16 -11.80 -6.97
C SER A 116 -2.85 -12.34 -6.36
N PRO A 117 -2.55 -13.65 -6.48
CA PRO A 117 -1.35 -14.25 -5.91
C PRO A 117 -0.06 -13.52 -6.26
N ASP A 118 0.07 -13.06 -7.51
CA ASP A 118 1.24 -12.32 -7.99
C ASP A 118 1.43 -11.00 -7.23
N GLN A 119 0.33 -10.26 -7.01
CA GLN A 119 0.34 -8.99 -6.29
C GLN A 119 0.63 -9.18 -4.80
N LEU A 120 0.10 -10.26 -4.20
CA LEU A 120 0.39 -10.61 -2.82
C LEU A 120 1.88 -10.96 -2.63
N ILE A 121 2.44 -11.78 -3.51
CA ILE A 121 3.85 -12.17 -3.49
C ILE A 121 4.75 -10.95 -3.66
N GLN A 122 4.44 -10.05 -4.60
CA GLN A 122 5.21 -8.82 -4.81
C GLN A 122 5.26 -7.96 -3.53
N ARG A 123 4.15 -7.82 -2.82
CA ARG A 123 4.12 -7.09 -1.53
C ARG A 123 4.90 -7.81 -0.45
N ALA A 124 4.77 -9.13 -0.35
CA ALA A 124 5.53 -9.92 0.62
C ALA A 124 7.04 -9.76 0.40
N ILE A 125 7.49 -9.80 -0.85
CA ILE A 125 8.89 -9.56 -1.24
C ILE A 125 9.31 -8.12 -0.88
N ALA A 126 8.47 -7.11 -1.17
CA ALA A 126 8.77 -5.72 -0.85
C ALA A 126 8.93 -5.51 0.67
N ILE A 127 8.04 -6.10 1.47
CA ILE A 127 8.12 -6.06 2.94
C ILE A 127 9.39 -6.78 3.43
N ALA A 128 9.70 -7.95 2.88
CA ALA A 128 10.92 -8.67 3.23
C ALA A 128 12.20 -7.87 2.91
N LYS A 129 12.24 -7.21 1.74
CA LYS A 129 13.33 -6.30 1.35
C LYS A 129 13.45 -5.12 2.31
N ALA A 130 12.34 -4.47 2.66
CA ALA A 130 12.33 -3.35 3.59
C ALA A 130 12.82 -3.76 4.99
N ARG A 131 12.37 -4.90 5.50
CA ARG A 131 12.82 -5.47 6.78
C ARG A 131 14.31 -5.81 6.77
N ARG A 132 14.80 -6.41 5.68
CA ARG A 132 16.24 -6.71 5.50
C ARG A 132 17.07 -5.43 5.48
N ALA A 133 16.62 -4.41 4.75
CA ALA A 133 17.32 -3.13 4.70
C ALA A 133 17.37 -2.47 6.08
N GLU A 134 16.28 -2.51 6.84
CA GLU A 134 16.25 -1.98 8.20
C GLU A 134 17.17 -2.76 9.15
N ALA A 135 17.12 -4.09 9.12
CA ALA A 135 18.04 -4.92 9.90
C ALA A 135 19.51 -4.63 9.55
N ASN A 136 19.83 -4.45 8.27
CA ASN A 136 21.17 -4.07 7.84
C ASN A 136 21.59 -2.69 8.39
N ARG A 137 20.67 -1.70 8.42
CA ARG A 137 20.96 -0.38 9.01
C ARG A 137 21.23 -0.47 10.51
N LEU A 138 20.45 -1.27 11.23
CA LEU A 138 20.65 -1.49 12.67
C LEU A 138 22.01 -2.16 12.93
N ASN A 139 22.34 -3.22 12.18
CA ASN A 139 23.64 -3.87 12.26
C ASN A 139 24.80 -2.91 11.93
N MET A 140 24.63 -2.02 10.94
CA MET A 140 25.61 -0.99 10.61
C MET A 140 25.79 0.02 11.74
N ALA A 141 24.70 0.42 12.40
CA ALA A 141 24.74 1.37 13.51
C ALA A 141 25.34 0.75 14.79
N GLU A 142 25.07 -0.52 15.06
CA GLU A 142 25.56 -1.22 16.26
C GLU A 142 26.99 -1.75 16.13
N HIS A 143 27.40 -2.21 14.94
CA HIS A 143 28.67 -2.92 14.76
C HIS A 143 29.64 -2.26 13.77
N GLY A 144 29.22 -1.24 13.01
CA GLY A 144 30.08 -0.52 12.05
C GLY A 144 30.66 -1.33 10.89
N LEU A 145 30.53 -2.66 10.88
CA LEU A 145 31.37 -3.57 10.09
C LEU A 145 30.61 -4.68 9.35
N PRO A 146 29.62 -4.40 8.47
CA PRO A 146 29.18 -5.41 7.52
C PRO A 146 30.24 -5.64 6.43
N GLN A 147 30.95 -4.60 6.00
CA GLN A 147 31.82 -4.67 4.83
C GLN A 147 33.12 -5.46 5.10
N GLU A 148 33.72 -5.35 6.29
CA GLU A 148 34.93 -6.12 6.64
C GLU A 148 34.62 -7.59 6.87
N LEU A 149 33.48 -7.93 7.49
CA LEU A 149 33.07 -9.33 7.65
C LEU A 149 32.61 -9.95 6.33
N LEU A 150 31.91 -9.21 5.46
CA LEU A 150 31.63 -9.68 4.09
C LEU A 150 32.93 -9.88 3.32
N ALA A 151 33.88 -8.95 3.41
CA ALA A 151 35.20 -9.10 2.79
C ALA A 151 35.98 -10.29 3.38
N LEU A 152 35.84 -10.62 4.66
CA LEU A 152 36.44 -11.83 5.25
C LEU A 152 35.75 -13.13 4.79
N VAL A 153 34.46 -13.08 4.48
CA VAL A 153 33.69 -14.22 3.92
C VAL A 153 33.93 -14.38 2.42
N GLU A 154 34.11 -13.27 1.70
CA GLU A 154 34.33 -13.22 0.24
C GLU A 154 35.81 -13.44 -0.11
N ASN A 155 36.75 -13.06 0.78
CA ASN A 155 38.17 -13.44 0.75
C ASN A 155 38.46 -14.74 1.52
N ARG A 156 37.44 -15.47 1.98
CA ARG A 156 37.63 -16.86 2.37
C ARG A 156 37.82 -17.63 1.07
N GLU A 157 39.09 -17.85 0.72
CA GLU A 157 39.47 -18.97 -0.14
C GLU A 157 38.60 -20.17 0.30
N PRO A 158 37.86 -20.83 -0.60
CA PRO A 158 37.20 -22.07 -0.23
C PRO A 158 38.31 -22.92 0.38
N HIS A 159 38.20 -23.26 1.67
CA HIS A 159 39.24 -24.03 2.34
C HIS A 159 39.43 -25.30 1.50
N SER A 160 40.49 -25.32 0.68
CA SER A 160 40.94 -26.47 -0.08
C SER A 160 41.44 -27.57 0.84
N ASP A 161 41.53 -27.26 2.14
CA ASP A 161 41.86 -28.15 3.24
C ASP A 161 40.64 -28.89 3.82
N PHE A 162 39.58 -29.12 3.03
CA PHE A 162 38.90 -30.42 3.15
C PHE A 162 39.85 -31.49 2.59
N ASP A 163 40.95 -31.64 3.32
CA ASP A 163 41.95 -32.66 3.15
C ASP A 163 41.22 -34.00 3.13
N HIS A 164 41.62 -34.88 2.22
CA HIS A 164 41.03 -36.19 1.94
C HIS A 164 41.02 -37.16 3.14
N THR A 165 41.27 -36.66 4.34
CA THR A 165 41.26 -37.37 5.61
C THR A 165 39.90 -38.01 5.95
N TYR A 166 38.75 -37.47 5.54
CA TYR A 166 37.46 -38.15 5.83
C TYR A 166 37.20 -39.41 4.98
N GLU A 167 37.74 -39.46 3.76
CA GLU A 167 37.67 -40.66 2.90
C GLU A 167 38.67 -41.74 3.35
N ASP A 168 39.82 -41.34 3.91
CA ASP A 168 40.81 -42.27 4.45
C ASP A 168 40.38 -42.83 5.83
N PHE A 169 39.76 -42.01 6.69
CA PHE A 169 39.19 -42.47 7.97
C PHE A 169 38.04 -43.47 7.78
N LEU A 170 37.29 -43.42 6.67
CA LEU A 170 36.20 -44.37 6.38
C LEU A 170 36.69 -45.68 5.73
N LYS A 171 37.93 -45.72 5.21
CA LYS A 171 38.55 -46.94 4.67
C LYS A 171 39.28 -47.78 5.73
N GLU A 172 39.55 -47.21 6.90
CA GLU A 172 40.23 -47.92 8.00
C GLU A 172 39.25 -48.56 9.01
N THR A 173 37.94 -48.30 8.87
CA THR A 173 36.88 -48.87 9.73
C THR A 173 35.89 -49.79 8.99
N LEU A 174 36.31 -50.40 7.88
CA LEU A 174 35.62 -51.48 7.16
C LEU A 174 36.61 -52.59 6.81
#